data_AF-A0A1I6HB50-F1
#
_entry.id   AF-A0A1I6HB50-F1
#
_cell.length_a   1.000
_cell.length_b   1.000
_cell.length_c   1.000
_cell.angle_alpha   90.00
_cell.angle_beta   90.00
_cell.angle_gamma   90.00
#
_symmetry.space_group_name_H-M   'P 1'
#
loop_
_entity.id
_entity.type
_entity.pdbx_description
1 polymer ?
#
loop_
_entity_poly.entity_id
_entity_poly.type
_entity_poly.pdbx_seq_one_letter_code
_entity_poly.pdbx_strand_id
1 'polypeptide(L)'
;MMLSHRPFILPRLLTRAAIAVIAILVMAGTAQAESLTDSKIRSFIDSLESAQALGDEYPELEQDMADDNDMPDLTRLFSSSLAKLDRNPQIRGKLKNIVVDHGFDSLESWGRTGDRIYAALVALEMGGQAAKSAREMEQALAEVENNPNISDAQKAEMRQRMSAAMSGMEAAQNVPEADKQAVRPFVDELEALGDE
;
A
#
# COMPACT_ATOMS: atom_id res chain seq x y z
N MET A 1 76.53 19.28 11.98
CA MET A 1 76.05 18.02 11.37
C MET A 1 74.94 17.48 12.26
N MET A 2 73.69 17.79 11.92
CA MET A 2 72.47 17.47 12.67
C MET A 2 71.86 16.18 12.14
N LEU A 3 71.48 15.24 13.01
CA LEU A 3 70.60 14.13 12.68
C LEU A 3 69.29 14.30 13.47
N SER A 4 68.30 14.92 12.83
CA SER A 4 66.95 15.05 13.34
C SER A 4 66.25 13.68 13.36
N HIS A 5 65.91 13.18 14.54
CA HIS A 5 64.92 12.12 14.69
C HIS A 5 63.56 12.76 14.99
N ARG A 6 62.64 12.71 14.01
CA ARG A 6 61.22 13.05 14.23
C ARG A 6 60.52 11.82 14.82
N PRO A 7 59.84 11.90 15.99
CA PRO A 7 58.96 10.84 16.41
C PRO A 7 57.68 10.84 15.57
N PHE A 8 57.36 9.66 15.05
CA PHE A 8 56.19 9.34 14.24
C PHE A 8 54.92 9.38 15.11
N ILE A 9 54.25 10.53 15.20
CA ILE A 9 52.94 10.66 15.88
C ILE A 9 51.84 10.21 14.90
N LEU A 10 51.76 8.91 14.61
CA LEU A 10 50.70 8.39 13.74
C LEU A 10 49.87 7.19 14.22
N PRO A 11 50.00 6.60 15.42
CA PRO A 11 49.11 5.46 15.75
C PRO A 11 47.73 5.89 16.29
N ARG A 12 47.62 7.02 17.01
CA ARG A 12 46.41 7.34 17.81
C ARG A 12 45.26 7.99 17.03
N LEU A 13 45.55 8.72 15.96
CA LEU A 13 44.51 9.35 15.12
C LEU A 13 43.82 8.33 14.22
N LEU A 14 44.56 7.33 13.72
CA LEU A 14 44.02 6.24 12.89
C LEU A 14 43.06 5.34 13.67
N THR A 15 43.34 5.06 14.95
CA THR A 15 42.44 4.24 15.80
C THR A 15 41.13 4.94 16.13
N ARG A 16 41.15 6.26 16.35
CA ARG A 16 39.95 7.06 16.65
C ARG A 16 39.05 7.21 15.41
N ALA A 17 39.66 7.37 14.23
CA ALA A 17 38.92 7.39 12.96
C ALA A 17 38.26 6.03 12.67
N ALA A 18 38.95 4.90 12.94
CA ALA A 18 38.38 3.57 12.76
C ALA A 18 37.16 3.29 13.65
N ILE A 19 37.18 3.76 14.91
CA ILE A 19 36.04 3.59 15.84
C ILE A 19 34.84 4.45 15.41
N ALA A 20 35.07 5.67 14.92
CA ALA A 20 34.01 6.54 14.41
C ALA A 20 33.34 5.97 13.14
N VAL A 21 34.10 5.33 12.26
CA VAL A 21 33.56 4.67 11.05
C VAL A 21 32.74 3.42 11.40
N ILE A 22 33.15 2.63 12.39
CA ILE A 22 32.40 1.45 12.84
C ILE A 22 31.09 1.85 13.53
N ALA A 23 31.06 2.95 14.29
CA ALA A 23 29.84 3.45 14.93
C ALA A 23 28.79 3.96 13.93
N ILE A 24 29.22 4.51 12.78
CA ILE A 24 28.30 4.98 11.72
C ILE A 24 27.73 3.80 10.92
N LEU A 25 28.46 2.70 10.77
CA LEU A 25 28.01 1.51 10.02
C LEU A 25 26.91 0.70 10.72
N VAL A 26 26.75 0.81 12.04
CA VAL A 26 25.68 0.13 12.79
C VAL A 26 24.34 0.88 12.71
N MET A 27 24.35 2.18 12.35
CA MET A 27 23.14 2.97 12.13
C MET A 27 22.57 2.88 10.71
N ALA A 28 23.13 2.01 9.86
CA ALA A 28 22.43 1.53 8.67
C ALA A 28 21.29 0.61 9.14
N GLY A 29 20.29 1.21 9.80
CA GLY A 29 19.05 0.57 10.17
C GLY A 29 18.54 -0.13 8.93
N THR A 30 18.39 -1.45 9.04
CA THR A 30 17.68 -2.22 8.05
C THR A 30 16.32 -1.56 7.92
N ALA A 31 16.06 -0.91 6.78
CA ALA A 31 14.71 -0.64 6.31
C ALA A 31 14.06 -2.01 6.03
N GLN A 32 13.81 -2.77 7.09
CA GLN A 32 12.88 -3.88 7.09
C GLN A 32 11.54 -3.21 6.78
N ALA A 33 10.96 -3.56 5.65
CA ALA A 33 9.56 -3.24 5.39
C ALA A 33 8.78 -3.63 6.65
N GLU A 34 8.08 -2.67 7.25
CA GLU A 34 7.31 -2.90 8.48
C GLU A 34 6.38 -4.09 8.20
N SER A 35 6.59 -5.21 8.90
CA SER A 35 5.77 -6.40 8.70
C SER A 35 4.33 -6.06 9.04
N LEU A 36 3.38 -6.49 8.20
CA LEU A 36 1.98 -6.37 8.55
C LEU A 36 1.73 -7.33 9.71
N THR A 37 1.59 -6.76 10.91
CA THR A 37 1.38 -7.56 12.12
C THR A 37 -0.10 -7.62 12.45
N ASP A 38 -0.49 -8.68 13.13
CA ASP A 38 -1.73 -8.81 13.88
C ASP A 38 -2.18 -7.51 14.55
N SER A 39 -1.33 -6.89 15.38
CA SER A 39 -1.69 -5.65 16.08
C SER A 39 -1.96 -4.49 15.12
N LYS A 40 -1.20 -4.39 14.01
CA LYS A 40 -1.39 -3.35 13.01
C LYS A 40 -2.69 -3.53 12.23
N ILE A 41 -3.09 -4.78 11.96
CA ILE A 41 -4.37 -5.11 11.33
C ILE A 41 -5.53 -4.78 12.26
N ARG A 42 -5.47 -5.14 13.56
CA ARG A 42 -6.50 -4.72 14.54
C ARG A 42 -6.63 -3.20 14.59
N SER A 43 -5.51 -2.47 14.73
CA SER A 43 -5.51 -1.01 14.68
C SER A 43 -6.15 -0.47 13.41
N PHE A 44 -5.91 -1.11 12.26
CA PHE A 44 -6.53 -0.72 11.00
C PHE A 44 -8.05 -0.90 11.05
N ILE A 45 -8.54 -2.08 11.46
CA ILE A 45 -9.96 -2.40 11.60
C ILE A 45 -10.65 -1.40 12.55
N ASP A 46 -10.15 -1.23 13.77
CA ASP A 46 -10.74 -0.34 14.77
C ASP A 46 -10.79 1.13 14.28
N SER A 47 -9.74 1.56 13.55
CA SER A 47 -9.69 2.89 12.96
C SER A 47 -10.63 3.07 11.77
N LEU A 48 -10.89 2.00 11.02
CA LEU A 48 -11.81 2.00 9.88
C LEU A 48 -13.26 2.09 10.36
N GLU A 49 -13.64 1.31 11.37
CA GLU A 49 -14.96 1.42 12.03
C GLU A 49 -15.20 2.83 12.59
N SER A 50 -14.18 3.39 13.25
CA SER A 50 -14.25 4.76 13.77
C SER A 50 -14.40 5.80 12.63
N ALA A 51 -13.78 5.54 11.48
CA ALA A 51 -13.89 6.40 10.30
C ALA A 51 -15.25 6.27 9.61
N GLN A 52 -15.84 5.07 9.56
CA GLN A 52 -17.19 4.83 9.04
C GLN A 52 -18.24 5.56 9.89
N ALA A 53 -18.14 5.48 11.22
CA ALA A 53 -19.03 6.22 12.12
C ALA A 53 -18.93 7.76 11.93
N LEU A 54 -17.76 8.26 11.50
CA LEU A 54 -17.62 9.67 11.10
C LEU A 54 -18.31 9.94 9.76
N GLY A 55 -18.29 9.00 8.82
CA GLY A 55 -19.06 9.07 7.56
C GLY A 55 -20.56 9.20 7.80
N ASP A 56 -21.12 8.36 8.67
CA ASP A 56 -22.54 8.37 9.04
C ASP A 56 -23.00 9.71 9.64
N GLU A 57 -22.10 10.40 10.36
CA GLU A 57 -22.38 11.72 10.96
C GLU A 57 -22.41 12.84 9.90
N TYR A 58 -21.79 12.63 8.73
CA TYR A 58 -21.63 13.62 7.66
C TYR A 58 -21.90 13.00 6.27
N PRO A 59 -23.17 12.71 5.91
CA PRO A 59 -23.54 12.01 4.67
C PRO A 59 -23.20 12.78 3.38
N GLU A 60 -22.92 14.07 3.46
CA GLU A 60 -22.29 14.84 2.37
C GLU A 60 -20.92 14.27 1.93
N LEU A 61 -20.26 13.47 2.79
CA LEU A 61 -19.00 12.80 2.50
C LEU A 61 -19.13 11.65 1.51
N GLU A 62 -20.20 10.87 1.63
CA GLU A 62 -20.46 9.74 0.73
C GLU A 62 -20.71 10.25 -0.70
N GLN A 63 -21.42 11.37 -0.84
CA GLN A 63 -21.69 11.99 -2.13
C GLN A 63 -20.42 12.47 -2.83
N ASP A 64 -19.48 13.10 -2.11
CA ASP A 64 -18.20 13.56 -2.66
C ASP A 64 -17.26 12.40 -3.04
N MET A 65 -17.41 11.23 -2.39
CA MET A 65 -16.63 10.02 -2.70
C MET A 65 -17.20 9.23 -3.89
N ALA A 66 -18.52 9.26 -4.09
CA ALA A 66 -19.24 8.54 -5.14
C ALA A 66 -19.22 9.24 -6.51
N ASP A 67 -18.96 10.54 -6.57
CA ASP A 67 -19.06 11.34 -7.79
C ASP A 67 -17.77 11.32 -8.64
N ASP A 68 -17.32 10.14 -9.05
CA ASP A 68 -16.21 10.01 -10.00
C ASP A 68 -16.36 8.83 -10.99
N ASN A 69 -16.06 9.11 -12.25
CA ASN A 69 -16.03 8.14 -13.35
C ASN A 69 -14.60 7.61 -13.62
N ASP A 70 -13.60 8.06 -12.86
CA ASP A 70 -12.22 7.59 -13.00
C ASP A 70 -12.06 6.14 -12.54
N MET A 71 -11.29 5.38 -13.31
CA MET A 71 -10.99 3.98 -13.02
C MET A 71 -10.09 3.91 -11.77
N PRO A 72 -10.44 3.11 -10.74
CA PRO A 72 -9.65 3.03 -9.52
C PRO A 72 -8.27 2.42 -9.78
N ASP A 73 -7.23 2.96 -9.14
CA ASP A 73 -5.90 2.33 -9.10
C ASP A 73 -5.99 1.09 -8.21
N LEU A 74 -6.13 -0.08 -8.85
CA LEU A 74 -6.26 -1.37 -8.16
C LEU A 74 -5.04 -1.76 -7.32
N THR A 75 -3.91 -1.08 -7.50
CA THR A 75 -2.69 -1.29 -6.68
C THR A 75 -2.68 -0.45 -5.41
N ARG A 76 -3.51 0.59 -5.34
CA ARG A 76 -3.60 1.58 -4.26
C ARG A 76 -5.05 1.91 -3.94
N LEU A 77 -5.88 0.88 -3.83
CA LEU A 77 -7.33 1.00 -3.68
C LEU A 77 -7.73 1.90 -2.51
N PHE A 78 -7.06 1.73 -1.38
CA PHE A 78 -7.41 2.45 -0.16
C PHE A 78 -6.73 3.81 -0.08
N SER A 79 -5.43 3.89 -0.37
CA SER A 79 -4.74 5.19 -0.29
C SER A 79 -5.21 6.19 -1.35
N SER A 80 -5.67 5.72 -2.51
CA SER A 80 -6.26 6.59 -3.55
C SER A 80 -7.61 7.17 -3.13
N SER A 81 -8.43 6.44 -2.36
CA SER A 81 -9.71 6.98 -1.85
C SER A 81 -9.47 8.14 -0.87
N LEU A 82 -8.39 8.08 -0.08
CA LEU A 82 -8.03 9.15 0.86
C LEU A 82 -7.62 10.46 0.18
N ALA A 83 -7.14 10.42 -1.07
CA ALA A 83 -6.80 11.64 -1.81
C ALA A 83 -8.04 12.51 -2.07
N LYS A 84 -9.23 11.91 -2.14
CA LYS A 84 -10.50 12.64 -2.34
C LYS A 84 -10.85 13.55 -1.16
N LEU A 85 -10.38 13.22 0.04
CA LEU A 85 -10.63 13.99 1.26
C LEU A 85 -9.93 15.35 1.28
N ASP A 86 -9.02 15.63 0.35
CA ASP A 86 -8.39 16.94 0.22
C ASP A 86 -9.40 18.06 -0.09
N ARG A 87 -10.57 17.70 -0.64
CA ARG A 87 -11.70 18.62 -0.87
C ARG A 87 -12.36 19.10 0.43
N ASN A 88 -12.17 18.37 1.54
CA ASN A 88 -12.81 18.63 2.84
C ASN A 88 -11.79 18.65 4.00
N PRO A 89 -11.01 19.75 4.19
CA PRO A 89 -9.92 19.84 5.17
C PRO A 89 -10.34 19.58 6.63
N GLN A 90 -11.57 19.95 7.00
CA GLN A 90 -12.10 19.70 8.34
C GLN A 90 -12.23 18.20 8.62
N ILE A 91 -12.79 17.46 7.67
CA ILE A 91 -12.97 16.01 7.78
C ILE A 91 -11.64 15.29 7.69
N ARG A 92 -10.76 15.71 6.77
CA ARG A 92 -9.37 15.23 6.72
C ARG A 92 -8.67 15.39 8.08
N GLY A 93 -8.92 16.50 8.79
CA GLY A 93 -8.42 16.73 10.14
C GLY A 93 -8.99 15.76 11.18
N LYS A 94 -10.31 15.52 11.16
CA LYS A 94 -10.96 14.56 12.06
C LYS A 94 -10.48 13.13 11.83
N LEU A 95 -10.44 12.70 10.57
CA LEU A 95 -9.93 11.38 10.18
C LEU A 95 -8.48 11.20 10.58
N LYS A 96 -7.64 12.24 10.40
CA LYS A 96 -6.26 12.20 10.87
C LYS A 96 -6.18 11.95 12.38
N ASN A 97 -7.03 12.58 13.19
CA ASN A 97 -7.03 12.36 14.64
C ASN A 97 -7.42 10.92 14.97
N ILE A 98 -8.50 10.39 14.36
CA ILE A 98 -8.91 8.98 14.53
C ILE A 98 -7.73 8.04 14.24
N VAL A 99 -7.10 8.22 13.08
CA VAL A 99 -5.98 7.37 12.64
C VAL A 99 -4.78 7.45 13.59
N VAL A 100 -4.46 8.63 14.12
CA VAL A 100 -3.39 8.81 15.11
C VAL A 100 -3.74 8.18 16.46
N ASP A 101 -4.97 8.33 16.92
CA ASP A 101 -5.46 7.75 18.19
C ASP A 101 -5.40 6.21 18.16
N HIS A 102 -5.51 5.62 16.97
CA HIS A 102 -5.38 4.18 16.73
C HIS A 102 -3.94 3.72 16.42
N GLY A 103 -2.94 4.58 16.60
CA GLY A 103 -1.52 4.21 16.58
C GLY A 103 -0.86 4.23 15.20
N PHE A 104 -1.43 4.95 14.24
CA PHE A 104 -0.75 5.25 12.97
C PHE A 104 -0.07 6.63 13.03
N ASP A 105 1.11 6.74 12.42
CA ASP A 105 1.85 8.01 12.40
C ASP A 105 1.16 9.08 11.51
N SER A 106 0.36 8.65 10.53
CA SER A 106 -0.28 9.53 9.56
C SER A 106 -1.36 8.81 8.75
N LEU A 107 -2.22 9.60 8.08
CA LEU A 107 -3.14 9.13 7.04
C LEU A 107 -2.41 8.36 5.92
N GLU A 108 -1.17 8.73 5.61
CA GLU A 108 -0.38 8.07 4.57
C GLU A 108 0.07 6.67 5.01
N SER A 109 0.48 6.51 6.28
CA SER A 109 0.83 5.21 6.85
C SER A 109 -0.38 4.28 6.94
N TRP A 110 -1.53 4.85 7.33
CA TRP A 110 -2.80 4.15 7.34
C TRP A 110 -3.24 3.73 5.93
N GLY A 111 -3.15 4.64 4.96
CA GLY A 111 -3.37 4.39 3.54
C GLY A 111 -2.60 3.19 3.01
N ARG A 112 -1.28 3.18 3.23
CA ARG A 112 -0.41 2.06 2.83
C ARG A 112 -0.73 0.75 3.54
N THR A 113 -1.17 0.82 4.80
CA THR A 113 -1.58 -0.37 5.56
C THR A 113 -2.85 -0.96 4.95
N GLY A 114 -3.84 -0.12 4.64
CA GLY A 114 -5.05 -0.53 3.94
C GLY A 114 -4.76 -1.15 2.58
N ASP A 115 -3.92 -0.50 1.76
CA ASP A 115 -3.53 -1.05 0.44
C ASP A 115 -2.95 -2.47 0.54
N ARG A 116 -2.10 -2.73 1.54
CA ARG A 116 -1.52 -4.05 1.77
C ARG A 116 -2.55 -5.07 2.25
N ILE A 117 -3.47 -4.66 3.11
CA ILE A 117 -4.55 -5.52 3.59
C ILE A 117 -5.47 -5.91 2.44
N TYR A 118 -5.95 -4.95 1.64
CA TYR A 118 -6.81 -5.24 0.48
C TYR A 118 -6.09 -6.08 -0.58
N ALA A 119 -4.81 -5.79 -0.88
CA ALA A 119 -4.04 -6.62 -1.80
C ALA A 119 -3.93 -8.07 -1.29
N ALA A 120 -3.72 -8.27 0.01
CA ALA A 120 -3.66 -9.59 0.62
C ALA A 120 -5.02 -10.31 0.61
N LEU A 121 -6.14 -9.62 0.85
CA LEU A 121 -7.50 -10.18 0.71
C LEU A 121 -7.73 -10.69 -0.72
N VAL A 122 -7.51 -9.83 -1.71
CA VAL A 122 -7.63 -10.19 -3.14
C VAL A 122 -6.72 -11.38 -3.48
N ALA A 123 -5.47 -11.38 -3.00
CA ALA A 123 -4.56 -12.49 -3.24
C ALA A 123 -5.01 -13.81 -2.58
N LEU A 124 -5.67 -13.75 -1.42
CA LEU A 124 -6.25 -14.92 -0.74
C LEU A 124 -7.47 -15.46 -1.49
N GLU A 125 -8.36 -14.58 -1.97
CA GLU A 125 -9.53 -14.92 -2.78
C GLU A 125 -9.14 -15.58 -4.10
N MET A 126 -8.15 -15.02 -4.80
CA MET A 126 -7.68 -15.54 -6.08
C MET A 126 -7.04 -16.93 -5.96
N GLY A 127 -6.54 -17.28 -4.77
CA GLY A 127 -5.91 -18.57 -4.48
C GLY A 127 -4.88 -18.99 -5.53
N GLY A 128 -4.81 -20.31 -5.80
CA GLY A 128 -3.93 -20.86 -6.85
C GLY A 128 -4.42 -20.63 -8.28
N GLN A 129 -5.51 -19.90 -8.49
CA GLN A 129 -6.14 -19.72 -9.81
C GLN A 129 -5.58 -18.53 -10.59
N ALA A 130 -4.73 -17.70 -9.97
CA ALA A 130 -4.20 -16.48 -10.58
C ALA A 130 -3.53 -16.71 -11.95
N ALA A 131 -2.73 -17.77 -12.11
CA ALA A 131 -2.09 -18.09 -13.39
C ALA A 131 -3.08 -18.57 -14.48
N LYS A 132 -4.26 -19.07 -14.10
CA LYS A 132 -5.33 -19.43 -15.05
C LYS A 132 -6.06 -18.17 -15.49
N SER A 133 -6.50 -17.35 -14.53
CA SER A 133 -7.24 -16.13 -14.82
C SER A 133 -6.41 -15.08 -15.58
N ALA A 134 -5.08 -15.04 -15.39
CA ALA A 134 -4.19 -14.21 -16.20
C ALA A 134 -4.22 -14.58 -17.68
N ARG A 135 -4.14 -15.88 -17.98
CA ARG A 135 -4.19 -16.39 -19.36
C ARG A 135 -5.55 -16.17 -20.02
N GLU A 136 -6.63 -16.32 -19.26
CA GLU A 136 -7.99 -16.04 -19.76
C GLU A 136 -8.16 -14.56 -20.11
N MET A 137 -7.61 -13.64 -19.31
CA MET A 137 -7.63 -12.21 -19.62
C MET A 137 -6.79 -11.83 -20.83
N GLU A 138 -5.59 -12.41 -21.01
CA GLU A 138 -4.77 -12.21 -22.20
C GLU A 138 -5.50 -12.66 -23.48
N GLN A 139 -6.20 -13.80 -23.42
CA GLN A 139 -7.01 -14.30 -24.53
C GLN A 139 -8.17 -13.37 -24.84
N ALA A 140 -8.91 -12.93 -23.82
CA ALA A 140 -10.01 -11.99 -23.99
C ALA A 140 -9.54 -10.66 -24.60
N LEU A 141 -8.33 -10.18 -24.26
CA LEU A 141 -7.78 -8.96 -24.85
C LEU A 141 -7.51 -9.16 -26.34
N ALA A 142 -6.91 -10.30 -26.72
CA ALA A 142 -6.70 -10.63 -28.12
C ALA A 142 -8.01 -10.75 -28.91
N GLU A 143 -9.08 -11.25 -28.30
CA GLU A 143 -10.41 -11.30 -28.91
C GLU A 143 -10.98 -9.89 -29.15
N VAL A 144 -10.84 -8.98 -28.19
CA VAL A 144 -11.26 -7.57 -28.31
C VAL A 144 -10.50 -6.88 -29.45
N GLU A 145 -9.18 -7.04 -29.53
CA GLU A 145 -8.37 -6.46 -30.60
C GLU A 145 -8.84 -6.90 -31.98
N ASN A 146 -9.14 -8.19 -32.13
CA ASN A 146 -9.51 -8.80 -33.39
C ASN A 146 -11.00 -8.68 -33.73
N ASN A 147 -11.85 -8.21 -32.82
CA ASN A 147 -13.29 -8.12 -33.06
C ASN A 147 -13.61 -6.93 -34.00
N PRO A 148 -14.16 -7.18 -35.21
CA PRO A 148 -14.51 -6.10 -36.15
C PRO A 148 -15.83 -5.40 -35.80
N ASN A 149 -16.62 -5.91 -34.85
CA ASN A 149 -17.95 -5.40 -34.53
C ASN A 149 -17.96 -4.31 -33.44
N ILE A 150 -16.79 -3.95 -32.91
CA ILE A 150 -16.64 -2.89 -31.90
C ILE A 150 -15.77 -1.77 -32.46
N SER A 151 -16.13 -0.53 -32.15
CA SER A 151 -15.41 0.66 -32.60
C SER A 151 -14.02 0.76 -31.94
N ASP A 152 -13.10 1.50 -32.56
CA ASP A 152 -11.76 1.72 -32.00
C ASP A 152 -11.82 2.41 -30.62
N ALA A 153 -12.79 3.30 -30.41
CA ALA A 153 -13.03 3.94 -29.12
C ALA A 153 -13.43 2.90 -28.05
N GLN A 154 -14.34 1.99 -28.38
CA GLN A 154 -14.75 0.91 -27.48
C GLN A 154 -13.59 -0.07 -27.21
N LYS A 155 -12.79 -0.41 -28.23
CA LYS A 155 -11.57 -1.22 -28.04
C LYS A 155 -10.60 -0.55 -27.09
N ALA A 156 -10.37 0.76 -27.24
CA ALA A 156 -9.47 1.51 -26.38
C ALA A 156 -9.94 1.49 -24.92
N GLU A 157 -11.23 1.70 -24.68
CA GLU A 157 -11.81 1.63 -23.34
C GLU A 157 -11.69 0.23 -22.73
N MET A 158 -12.04 -0.82 -23.48
CA MET A 158 -11.91 -2.20 -23.03
C MET A 158 -10.46 -2.56 -22.72
N ARG A 159 -9.52 -2.16 -23.59
CA ARG A 159 -8.08 -2.35 -23.36
C ARG A 159 -7.62 -1.69 -22.07
N GLN A 160 -8.05 -0.45 -21.82
CA GLN A 160 -7.68 0.26 -20.60
C GLN A 160 -8.19 -0.47 -19.35
N ARG A 161 -9.46 -0.88 -19.34
CA ARG A 161 -10.07 -1.64 -18.22
C ARG A 161 -9.34 -2.96 -17.97
N MET A 162 -9.06 -3.71 -19.04
CA MET A 162 -8.38 -5.01 -18.93
C MET A 162 -6.93 -4.86 -18.48
N SER A 163 -6.20 -3.86 -18.99
CA SER A 163 -4.84 -3.58 -18.54
C SER A 163 -4.79 -3.20 -17.06
N ALA A 164 -5.74 -2.40 -16.57
CA ALA A 164 -5.82 -2.09 -15.14
C ALA A 164 -6.09 -3.34 -14.30
N ALA A 165 -7.02 -4.21 -14.74
CA ALA A 165 -7.31 -5.49 -14.09
C ALA A 165 -6.07 -6.41 -14.06
N MET A 166 -5.31 -6.48 -15.15
CA MET A 166 -4.04 -7.24 -15.20
C MET A 166 -3.01 -6.72 -14.20
N SER A 167 -2.83 -5.39 -14.12
CA SER A 167 -1.92 -4.78 -13.15
C SER A 167 -2.34 -5.07 -11.70
N GLY A 168 -3.64 -5.03 -11.40
CA GLY A 168 -4.17 -5.39 -10.07
C GLY A 168 -3.91 -6.87 -9.74
N MET A 169 -4.14 -7.77 -10.70
CA MET A 169 -3.83 -9.19 -10.54
C MET A 169 -2.34 -9.45 -10.34
N GLU A 170 -1.46 -8.78 -11.09
CA GLU A 170 -0.02 -8.89 -10.92
C GLU A 170 0.40 -8.38 -9.53
N ALA A 171 -0.17 -7.27 -9.06
CA ALA A 171 0.06 -6.78 -7.71
C ALA A 171 -0.35 -7.81 -6.65
N ALA A 172 -1.54 -8.43 -6.80
CA ALA A 172 -2.02 -9.48 -5.90
C ALA A 172 -1.11 -10.73 -5.91
N GLN A 173 -0.61 -11.15 -7.07
CA GLN A 173 0.32 -12.27 -7.19
C GLN A 173 1.65 -12.02 -6.47
N ASN A 174 2.09 -10.76 -6.44
CA ASN A 174 3.34 -10.34 -5.83
C ASN A 174 3.21 -9.98 -4.34
N VAL A 175 2.01 -10.12 -3.74
CA VAL A 175 1.81 -9.86 -2.30
C VAL A 175 2.70 -10.79 -1.46
N PRO A 176 3.45 -10.25 -0.49
CA PRO A 176 4.27 -11.06 0.40
C PRO A 176 3.47 -12.15 1.12
N GLU A 177 4.01 -13.38 1.19
CA GLU A 177 3.37 -14.47 1.95
C GLU A 177 3.13 -14.11 3.42
N ALA A 178 4.00 -13.30 4.02
CA ALA A 178 3.83 -12.82 5.38
C ALA A 178 2.56 -11.98 5.55
N ASP A 179 2.25 -11.10 4.59
CA ASP A 179 1.06 -10.25 4.62
C ASP A 179 -0.21 -11.11 4.45
N LYS A 180 -0.19 -12.09 3.54
CA LYS A 180 -1.28 -13.08 3.38
C LYS A 180 -1.52 -13.89 4.65
N GLN A 181 -0.45 -14.32 5.33
CA GLN A 181 -0.56 -15.06 6.59
C GLN A 181 -1.11 -14.19 7.72
N ALA A 182 -0.68 -12.92 7.79
CA ALA A 182 -1.16 -11.99 8.80
C ALA A 182 -2.65 -11.64 8.61
N VAL A 183 -3.13 -11.53 7.37
CA VAL A 183 -4.53 -11.17 7.07
C VAL A 183 -5.50 -12.34 7.23
N ARG A 184 -5.08 -13.59 6.98
CA ARG A 184 -5.96 -14.78 7.04
C ARG A 184 -6.88 -14.86 8.27
N PRO A 185 -6.45 -14.57 9.51
CA PRO A 185 -7.31 -14.66 10.69
C PRO A 185 -8.43 -13.60 10.74
N PHE A 186 -8.39 -12.60 9.87
CA PHE A 186 -9.25 -11.42 9.87
C PHE A 186 -10.15 -11.30 8.64
N VAL A 187 -10.09 -12.27 7.73
CA VAL A 187 -10.81 -12.20 6.43
C VAL A 187 -12.30 -11.92 6.67
N ASP A 188 -12.96 -12.72 7.49
CA ASP A 188 -14.40 -12.57 7.78
C ASP A 188 -14.76 -11.18 8.35
N GLU A 189 -13.88 -10.61 9.17
CA GLU A 189 -14.08 -9.29 9.80
C GLU A 189 -13.87 -8.17 8.77
N LEU A 190 -12.85 -8.28 7.93
CA LEU A 190 -12.56 -7.32 6.88
C LEU A 190 -13.60 -7.34 5.75
N GLU A 191 -14.16 -8.52 5.44
CA GLU A 191 -15.26 -8.66 4.48
C GLU A 191 -16.54 -8.00 5.00
N ALA A 192 -16.87 -8.18 6.29
CA ALA A 192 -18.04 -7.54 6.90
C ALA A 192 -17.99 -6.01 6.83
N LEU A 193 -16.80 -5.40 6.92
CA LEU A 193 -16.61 -3.94 6.82
C LEU A 193 -16.75 -3.41 5.39
N GLY A 194 -16.69 -4.28 4.37
CA GLY A 194 -16.82 -3.89 2.96
C GLY A 194 -18.24 -4.03 2.40
N ASP A 195 -19.14 -4.72 3.11
CA ASP A 195 -20.50 -5.06 2.67
C ASP A 195 -21.58 -4.09 3.20
N GLU A 196 -21.23 -3.12 4.05
CA GLU A 196 -22.11 -2.05 4.56
C GLU A 196 -22.04 -0.77 3.71
#